data_AF-A0A524Q3E8-F1
#
_entry.id   AF-A0A524Q3E8-F1
#
_cell.length_a   1.000
_cell.length_b   1.000
_cell.length_c   1.000
_cell.angle_alpha   90.00
_cell.angle_beta   90.00
_cell.angle_gamma   90.00
#
_symmetry.space_group_name_H-M   'P 1'
#
loop_
_entity.id
_entity.type
_entity.pdbx_description
1 polymer ?
#
loop_
_entity_poly.entity_id
_entity_poly.type
_entity_poly.pdbx_seq_one_letter_code
_entity_poly.pdbx_strand_id
1 'polypeptide(L)' 'LSIIDTRTRSVPQALLDSARGIDADLLVLGGYSRHRLREVIMGGVTRYLLAESDIPLMMVH' A
#
# COMPACT_ATOMS: atom_id res chain seq x y z
N LEU A 1 15.55 -2.43 -6.08
CA LEU A 1 14.64 -2.29 -4.93
C LEU A 1 14.86 -0.90 -4.34
N SER A 2 13.86 -0.02 -4.47
CA SER A 2 13.92 1.32 -3.87
C SER A 2 13.37 1.25 -2.44
N ILE A 3 14.07 1.89 -1.49
CA ILE A 3 13.59 2.04 -0.11
C ILE A 3 12.88 3.38 -0.02
N ILE A 4 11.61 3.36 0.39
CA ILE A 4 10.79 4.58 0.55
C ILE A 4 10.90 5.03 2.00
N ASP A 5 11.35 6.26 2.22
CA ASP A 5 11.38 6.89 3.55
C ASP A 5 9.99 7.44 3.91
N THR A 6 9.51 7.10 5.12
CA THR A 6 8.17 7.47 5.61
C THR A 6 8.20 8.53 6.71
N ARG A 7 9.34 9.15 7.02
CA ARG A 7 9.51 9.99 8.24
C ARG A 7 8.53 11.16 8.34
N THR A 8 8.01 11.67 7.22
CA THR A 8 7.11 12.84 7.19
C THR A 8 5.70 12.52 6.68
N ARG A 9 5.40 11.27 6.32
CA ARG A 9 4.11 10.89 5.69
C ARG A 9 3.62 9.55 6.23
N SER A 10 2.31 9.36 6.22
CA SER A 10 1.78 8.03 6.52
C SER A 10 2.26 7.02 5.47
N VAL A 11 2.45 5.76 5.88
CA VAL A 11 2.84 4.65 4.99
C VAL A 11 2.01 4.61 3.69
N PRO A 12 0.67 4.71 3.70
CA PRO A 12 -0.10 4.63 2.47
C PRO A 12 0.13 5.85 1.55
N GLN A 13 0.34 7.04 2.10
CA GLN A 13 0.67 8.23 1.29
C GLN A 13 2.04 8.08 0.62
N ALA A 14 3.04 7.60 1.34
CA ALA A 14 4.37 7.39 0.79
C ALA A 14 4.36 6.34 -0.34
N LEU A 15 3.52 5.30 -0.23
CA LEU A 15 3.33 4.29 -1.27
C LEU A 15 2.68 4.89 -2.53
N LEU A 16 1.59 5.65 -2.38
CA LEU A 16 0.91 6.28 -3.51
C LEU A 16 1.78 7.34 -4.19
N ASP A 17 2.48 8.18 -3.43
CA ASP A 17 3.38 9.18 -3.98
C ASP A 17 4.53 8.54 -4.77
N SER A 18 5.07 7.42 -4.26
CA SER A 18 6.10 6.69 -4.98
C SER A 18 5.55 6.02 -6.24
N ALA A 19 4.32 5.50 -6.21
CA ALA A 19 3.68 4.89 -7.38
C ALA A 19 3.42 5.94 -8.47
N ARG A 20 2.92 7.13 -8.09
CA ARG A 20 2.75 8.28 -8.99
C ARG A 20 4.07 8.78 -9.55
N GLY A 21 5.10 8.88 -8.70
CA GLY A 21 6.42 9.36 -9.12
C GLY A 21 7.12 8.47 -10.16
N ILE A 22 6.62 7.26 -10.38
CA ILE A 22 7.12 6.33 -11.41
C ILE A 22 6.06 5.98 -12.47
N ASP A 23 4.91 6.66 -12.47
CA ASP A 23 3.76 6.37 -13.34
C ASP A 23 3.38 4.87 -13.34
N ALA A 24 3.28 4.27 -12.15
CA ALA A 24 2.95 2.85 -12.02
C ALA A 24 1.51 2.57 -12.45
N ASP A 25 1.30 1.52 -13.25
CA ASP A 25 -0.05 1.09 -13.67
C ASP A 25 -0.74 0.12 -12.69
N LEU A 26 0.00 -0.41 -11.70
CA LEU A 26 -0.49 -1.40 -10.76
C LEU A 26 0.29 -1.34 -9.45
N LEU A 27 -0.41 -1.27 -8.31
CA LEU A 27 0.19 -1.41 -7.00
C LEU A 27 -0.12 -2.79 -6.41
N VAL A 28 0.94 -3.56 -6.15
CA VAL A 28 0.85 -4.93 -5.64
C VAL A 28 1.17 -4.95 -4.14
N LEU A 29 0.25 -5.46 -3.34
CA LEU A 29 0.39 -5.57 -1.89
C LEU A 29 0.48 -7.05 -1.48
N GLY A 30 1.59 -7.43 -0.84
CA GLY A 30 1.78 -8.76 -0.27
C GLY A 30 0.98 -8.94 1.03
N GLY A 31 -0.11 -9.69 0.97
CA GLY A 31 -0.96 -10.06 2.09
C GLY A 31 -0.55 -11.40 2.71
N TYR A 32 0.39 -11.41 3.64
CA TYR A 32 0.79 -12.64 4.34
C TYR A 32 -0.30 -13.09 5.33
N SER A 33 -0.84 -14.31 5.19
CA SER A 33 -1.88 -14.86 6.07
C SER A 33 -1.38 -16.02 6.92
N ARG A 34 -1.21 -15.77 8.22
CA ARG A 34 -1.37 -16.78 9.29
C ARG A 34 -1.94 -16.07 10.54
N HIS A 35 -3.26 -16.04 10.67
CA HIS A 35 -4.04 -15.70 11.87
C HIS A 35 -3.97 -14.31 12.57
N ARG A 36 -2.95 -13.46 12.42
CA ARG A 36 -2.90 -12.14 13.12
C ARG A 36 -2.97 -10.90 12.23
N LEU A 37 -2.69 -11.02 10.94
CA LEU A 37 -2.66 -9.88 10.01
C LEU A 37 -4.05 -9.46 9.46
N ARG A 38 -5.10 -10.25 9.74
CA ARG A 38 -6.47 -9.96 9.27
C ARG A 38 -7.17 -8.84 10.05
N GLU A 39 -6.70 -8.50 11.24
CA GLU A 39 -7.24 -7.38 12.03
C GLU A 39 -6.51 -6.05 11.77
N VAL A 40 -5.25 -6.09 11.30
CA VAL A 40 -4.38 -4.88 11.13
C VAL A 40 -4.16 -4.50 9.65
N ILE A 41 -4.08 -5.46 8.71
CA ILE A 41 -3.92 -5.14 7.28
C ILE A 41 -5.24 -4.66 6.68
N MET A 42 -6.39 -5.20 7.09
CA MET A 42 -7.70 -4.54 6.86
C MET A 42 -7.88 -3.29 7.75
N GLY A 43 -6.79 -2.76 8.33
CA GLY A 43 -6.75 -1.50 9.06
C GLY A 43 -6.52 -0.30 8.13
N GLY A 44 -6.23 0.84 8.75
CA GLY A 44 -6.21 2.16 8.10
C GLY A 44 -5.37 2.26 6.82
N VAL A 45 -4.28 1.50 6.67
CA VAL A 45 -3.41 1.55 5.49
C VAL A 45 -4.11 0.99 4.24
N THR A 46 -4.54 -0.27 4.25
CA THR A 46 -5.21 -0.86 3.07
C THR A 46 -6.53 -0.17 2.79
N ARG A 47 -7.28 0.24 3.83
CA ARG A 47 -8.50 1.03 3.66
C ARG A 47 -8.23 2.38 2.98
N TYR A 48 -7.16 3.06 3.39
CA TYR A 48 -6.75 4.32 2.78
C TYR A 48 -6.32 4.09 1.33
N LEU A 49 -5.51 3.06 1.05
CA LEU A 49 -5.09 2.75 -0.31
C LEU A 49 -6.29 2.44 -1.20
N LEU A 50 -7.23 1.60 -0.75
CA LEU A 50 -8.46 1.32 -1.50
C LEU A 50 -9.33 2.56 -1.75
N ALA A 51 -9.27 3.56 -0.87
CA ALA A 51 -10.05 4.78 -1.00
C ALA A 51 -9.38 5.85 -1.89
N GLU A 52 -8.05 5.97 -1.79
CA GLU A 52 -7.28 7.09 -2.34
C GLU A 52 -6.40 6.69 -3.54
N SER A 53 -6.29 5.40 -3.85
CA SER A 53 -5.49 4.95 -4.98
C SER A 53 -6.18 5.28 -6.30
N ASP A 54 -5.41 5.92 -7.16
CA ASP A 54 -5.70 6.29 -8.54
C ASP A 54 -5.34 5.17 -9.53
N ILE A 55 -4.76 4.07 -9.04
CA ILE A 55 -4.32 2.93 -9.85
C ILE A 55 -4.85 1.61 -9.28
N PRO A 56 -5.03 0.57 -10.10
CA PRO A 56 -5.48 -0.73 -9.62
C PRO A 56 -4.60 -1.27 -8.47
N LEU A 57 -5.25 -1.86 -7.47
CA LEU A 57 -4.61 -2.51 -6.33
C LEU A 57 -4.79 -4.02 -6.42
N MET A 58 -3.68 -4.77 -6.42
CA MET A 58 -3.69 -6.23 -6.39
C MET A 58 -3.16 -6.74 -5.06
N MET A 59 -4.00 -7.48 -4.34
CA MET A 59 -3.60 -8.20 -3.13
C MET A 59 -3.13 -9.60 -3.52
N VAL A 60 -1.88 -9.94 -3.19
CA VAL A 60 -1.30 -11.28 -3.44
C VAL A 60 -1.06 -11.98 -2.12
N HIS A 61 -1.40 -13.26 -2.05
CA HIS A 61 -1.22 -14.09 -0.85
C HIS A 61 0.10 -14.88 -0.90
#